data_AF-A0A820PV79-F1
#
_entry.id   AF-A0A820PV79-F1
#
_cell.length_a   1.000
_cell.length_b   1.000
_cell.length_c   1.000
_cell.angle_alpha   90.00
_cell.angle_beta   90.00
_cell.angle_gamma   90.00
#
_symmetry.space_group_name_H-M   'P 1'
#
loop_
_entity.id
_entity.type
_entity.pdbx_description
1 polymer ?
#
loop_
_entity_poly.entity_id
_entity_poly.type
_entity_poly.pdbx_seq_one_letter_code
_entity_poly.pdbx_strand_id
1 'polypeptide(L)' 'MFCKNSDVGLTVVGNGVAGNSPTQLRNPEGIAFDSAMN' A
#
# COMPACT_ATOMS: atom_id res chain seq x y z
N MET A 1 1.91 13.73 7.90
CA MET A 1 0.44 13.80 7.72
C MET A 1 0.18 14.02 6.25
N PHE A 2 -0.51 13.09 5.58
CA PHE A 2 -0.79 13.21 4.14
C PHE A 2 -1.95 14.19 3.94
N CYS A 3 -1.66 15.39 3.44
CA CYS A 3 -2.68 16.38 3.12
C CYS A 3 -3.34 16.05 1.77
N LYS A 4 -4.58 16.50 1.57
CA LYS A 4 -5.25 16.48 0.27
C LYS A 4 -4.35 17.20 -0.76
N ASN A 5 -4.07 16.56 -1.89
CA ASN A 5 -3.12 16.98 -2.94
C ASN A 5 -1.61 16.85 -2.60
N SER A 6 -1.22 15.93 -1.71
CA SER A 6 0.19 15.57 -1.54
C SER A 6 0.66 14.67 -2.69
N ASP A 7 1.72 15.08 -3.40
CA ASP A 7 2.42 14.23 -4.38
C ASP A 7 3.36 13.21 -3.70
N VAL A 8 3.54 13.34 -2.39
CA VAL A 8 4.31 12.39 -1.57
C VAL A 8 3.34 11.39 -0.96
N GLY A 9 3.45 10.13 -1.35
CA GLY A 9 2.75 8.99 -0.77
C GLY A 9 3.74 7.98 -0.17
N LEU A 10 3.35 7.30 0.89
CA LEU A 10 4.08 6.13 1.39
C LEU A 10 3.43 4.88 0.82
N THR A 11 4.17 4.15 -0.02
CA THR A 11 3.78 2.81 -0.41
C THR A 11 3.94 1.90 0.81
N VAL A 12 2.82 1.59 1.46
CA VAL A 12 2.79 0.71 2.64
C VAL A 12 2.71 -0.78 2.27
N VAL A 13 2.24 -1.09 1.05
CA VAL A 13 2.12 -2.45 0.52
C VAL A 13 2.32 -2.45 -1.01
N GLY A 14 2.94 -3.52 -1.54
CA GLY A 14 3.22 -3.64 -2.97
C GLY A 14 4.41 -2.78 -3.46
N ASN A 15 4.76 -2.89 -4.74
CA ASN A 15 5.85 -2.12 -5.38
C ASN A 15 5.37 -0.93 -6.22
N GLY A 16 4.11 -0.51 -6.05
CA GLY A 16 3.49 0.57 -6.83
C GLY A 16 3.00 0.17 -8.24
N VAL A 17 3.17 -1.10 -8.65
CA VAL A 17 2.72 -1.61 -9.95
C VAL A 17 1.72 -2.74 -9.76
N ALA A 18 0.57 -2.65 -10.42
CA ALA A 18 -0.43 -3.71 -10.40
C ALA A 18 0.08 -5.00 -11.05
N GLY A 19 -0.11 -6.15 -10.40
CA GLY A 19 0.38 -7.42 -10.92
C GLY A 19 0.09 -8.62 -10.04
N ASN A 20 0.63 -9.78 -10.44
CA ASN A 20 0.41 -11.08 -9.80
C ASN A 20 1.70 -11.71 -9.23
N SER A 21 2.82 -10.99 -9.24
CA SER A 21 4.03 -11.46 -8.57
C SER A 21 3.85 -11.43 -7.05
N PRO A 22 4.65 -12.19 -6.27
CA PRO A 22 4.48 -12.30 -4.82
C PRO A 22 4.49 -10.99 -4.03
N THR A 23 5.06 -9.91 -4.61
CA THR A 23 5.18 -8.59 -4.00
C THR A 23 4.27 -7.54 -4.67
N GLN A 24 3.28 -7.97 -5.45
CA GLN A 24 2.35 -7.09 -6.17
C GLN A 24 0.91 -7.31 -5.75
N LEU A 25 0.10 -6.26 -5.86
CA LEU A 25 -1.35 -6.29 -5.66
C LEU A 25 -2.02 -5.82 -6.94
N ARG A 26 -3.09 -6.49 -7.39
CA ARG A 26 -3.78 -6.13 -8.65
C ARG A 26 -5.04 -5.27 -8.46
N ASN A 27 -5.84 -5.55 -7.44
CA ASN A 27 -7.05 -4.77 -7.12
C ASN A 27 -7.42 -4.92 -5.63
N PRO A 28 -6.59 -4.40 -4.70
CA PRO A 28 -6.90 -4.49 -3.27
C PRO A 28 -8.05 -3.53 -2.92
N GLU A 29 -9.02 -4.00 -2.14
CA GLU A 29 -10.18 -3.20 -1.72
C GLU A 29 -9.96 -2.47 -0.38
N GLY A 30 -8.97 -2.89 0.40
CA GLY A 30 -8.67 -2.32 1.71
C GLY A 30 -7.30 -2.73 2.23
N ILE A 31 -6.87 -2.07 3.31
CA ILE A 31 -5.59 -2.30 3.97
C ILE A 31 -5.86 -2.34 5.48
N ALA A 32 -5.25 -3.31 6.17
CA ALA A 32 -5.23 -3.39 7.63
C ALA A 32 -3.78 -3.53 8.10
N PHE A 33 -3.45 -2.88 9.22
CA PHE A 33 -2.15 -2.97 9.87
C PHE A 33 -2.33 -3.68 11.22
N ASP A 34 -1.58 -4.76 11.43
CA ASP A 34 -1.53 -5.45 12.72
C ASP A 34 -0.28 -5.02 13.48
N SER A 35 -0.45 -4.16 14.48
CA SER A 35 0.64 -3.68 15.31
C SER A 35 1.15 -4.72 16.33
N ALA A 36 0.40 -5.80 16.57
CA ALA A 36 0.77 -6.80 17.57
C ALA A 36 1.81 -7.82 17.04
N MET A 37 1.95 -7.95 15.72
CA MET A 37 2.89 -8.86 15.06
C MET A 37 4.05 -8.14 14.35
N ASN A 38 4.41 -6.93 14.82
CA ASN A 38 5.45 -6.10 14.21
C ASN A 38 6.85 -6.39 14.75
#